data_AF-A0A3N4LZA9-F1
#
_entry.id   AF-A0A3N4LZA9-F1
#
_cell.length_a   1.000
_cell.length_b   1.000
_cell.length_c   1.000
_cell.angle_alpha   90.00
_cell.angle_beta   90.00
_cell.angle_gamma   90.00
#
_symmetry.space_group_name_H-M   'P 1'
#
loop_
_entity.id
_entity.type
_entity.pdbx_description
1 polymer ?
#
loop_
_entity_poly.entity_id
_entity_poly.type
_entity_poly.pdbx_seq_one_letter_code
_entity_poly.pdbx_strand_id
1 'polypeptide(L)'
;MTGNVPFGSGLNTLSLYPFSDLKRIAWATCWIGDGDCLSPKGFASMHVNTAPGVTINLYNLHGKAGDGERDALARRLGFQQLRTSLNAESTGQPVILFGVTNCH
;
A
#
# COMPACT_ATOMS: atom_id res chain seq x y z
N MET A 1 -9.96 -12.56 -2.56
CA MET A 1 -10.43 -12.53 -3.97
C MET A 1 -11.82 -11.89 -3.91
N THR A 2 -12.08 -10.71 -4.47
CA THR A 2 -12.04 -10.37 -5.90
C THR A 2 -11.48 -8.97 -6.15
N GLY A 3 -10.78 -8.80 -7.28
CA GLY A 3 -10.45 -7.50 -7.86
C GLY A 3 -11.26 -7.35 -9.14
N ASN A 4 -12.53 -6.97 -9.02
CA ASN A 4 -13.33 -6.67 -10.21
C ASN A 4 -12.78 -5.38 -10.84
N VAL A 5 -12.35 -5.44 -12.10
CA VAL A 5 -12.03 -4.26 -12.90
C VAL A 5 -13.33 -3.46 -13.08
N PRO A 6 -13.37 -2.14 -12.82
CA PRO A 6 -12.23 -1.21 -12.63
C PRO A 6 -11.77 -1.03 -11.17
N PHE A 7 -12.44 -1.61 -10.18
CA PHE A 7 -12.26 -1.32 -8.75
C PHE A 7 -11.15 -2.11 -8.04
N GLY A 8 -10.32 -2.87 -8.77
CA GLY A 8 -9.20 -3.62 -8.22
C GLY A 8 -7.95 -2.77 -8.00
N SER A 9 -7.35 -2.83 -6.80
CA SER A 9 -6.08 -2.12 -6.48
C SER A 9 -4.84 -2.70 -7.18
N GLY A 10 -4.95 -3.89 -7.79
CA GLY A 10 -3.81 -4.63 -8.37
C GLY A 10 -2.84 -5.21 -7.32
N LEU A 11 -3.04 -4.93 -6.03
CA LEU A 11 -2.17 -5.40 -4.96
C LEU A 11 -2.54 -6.82 -4.54
N ASN A 12 -1.57 -7.74 -4.57
CA ASN A 12 -1.72 -9.07 -3.99
C ASN A 12 -0.44 -9.44 -3.25
N THR A 13 -0.59 -10.17 -2.15
CA THR A 13 0.53 -10.76 -1.42
C THR A 13 0.23 -12.24 -1.20
N LEU A 14 1.18 -13.09 -1.54
CA LEU A 14 1.15 -14.52 -1.26
C LEU A 14 2.10 -14.79 -0.10
N SER A 15 1.68 -15.62 0.85
CA SER A 15 2.44 -15.93 2.06
C SER A 15 2.35 -17.42 2.37
N LEU A 16 3.48 -18.02 2.75
CA LEU A 16 3.52 -19.36 3.35
C LEU A 16 3.23 -19.32 4.86
N TYR A 17 3.30 -18.14 5.47
CA TYR A 17 3.03 -17.91 6.87
C TYR A 17 1.57 -17.46 7.08
N PRO A 18 0.93 -17.84 8.20
CA PRO A 18 -0.37 -17.31 8.58
C PRO A 18 -0.35 -15.79 8.67
N PHE A 19 -1.42 -15.15 8.19
CA PHE A 19 -1.58 -13.71 8.30
C PHE A 19 -2.99 -13.34 8.75
N SER A 20 -3.12 -12.17 9.38
CA SER A 20 -4.39 -11.58 9.80
C SER A 20 -4.49 -10.13 9.37
N ASP A 21 -5.65 -9.53 9.61
CA ASP A 21 -5.87 -8.08 9.51
C ASP A 21 -5.52 -7.48 8.15
N LEU A 22 -5.81 -8.22 7.06
CA LEU A 22 -5.61 -7.71 5.71
C LEU A 22 -6.49 -6.48 5.46
N LYS A 23 -5.85 -5.33 5.30
CA LYS A 23 -6.49 -4.06 4.91
C LYS A 23 -5.99 -3.62 3.55
N ARG A 24 -6.87 -2.96 2.79
CA ARG A 24 -6.54 -2.35 1.49
C ARG A 24 -6.97 -0.91 1.52
N ILE A 25 -6.00 -0.01 1.36
CA ILE A 25 -6.20 1.42 1.57
C ILE A 25 -5.84 2.12 0.26
N ALA A 26 -6.84 2.73 -0.37
CA ALA A 26 -6.63 3.55 -1.55
C ALA A 26 -5.93 4.87 -1.18
N TRP A 27 -5.14 5.42 -2.09
CA TRP A 27 -4.58 6.76 -1.93
C TRP A 27 -5.71 7.79 -1.88
N ALA A 28 -5.70 8.64 -0.86
CA ALA A 28 -6.70 9.70 -0.69
C ALA A 28 -6.61 10.77 -1.79
N THR A 29 -5.43 10.97 -2.34
CA THR A 29 -5.19 11.89 -3.45
C THR A 29 -4.88 11.11 -4.73
N CYS A 30 -5.63 11.41 -5.79
CA CYS A 30 -5.35 10.93 -7.14
C CYS A 30 -5.41 12.09 -8.13
N TRP A 31 -4.51 12.07 -9.11
CA TRP A 31 -4.53 12.97 -10.25
C TRP A 31 -5.06 12.20 -11.47
N ILE A 32 -6.04 12.77 -12.18
CA ILE A 32 -6.76 12.05 -13.24
C ILE A 32 -5.99 11.99 -14.57
N GLY A 33 -4.87 12.73 -14.67
CA GLY A 33 -4.10 12.92 -15.91
C GLY A 33 -3.70 11.61 -16.59
N ASP A 34 -3.32 10.59 -15.81
CA ASP A 34 -2.87 9.29 -16.32
C ASP A 34 -3.90 8.16 -16.13
N GLY A 35 -5.17 8.47 -15.85
CA GLY A 35 -6.21 7.46 -15.61
C GLY A 35 -6.08 6.72 -14.26
N ASP A 36 -5.15 7.15 -13.41
CA ASP A 36 -4.77 6.54 -12.13
C ASP A 36 -5.82 6.69 -11.00
N CYS A 37 -6.94 7.36 -11.29
CA CYS A 37 -8.14 7.39 -10.44
C CYS A 37 -9.15 6.29 -10.80
N LEU A 38 -9.01 5.62 -11.96
CA LEU A 38 -9.92 4.56 -12.41
C LEU A 38 -9.58 3.19 -11.80
N SER A 39 -8.31 2.97 -11.42
CA SER A 39 -7.88 1.87 -10.57
C SER A 39 -7.41 2.43 -9.23
N PRO A 40 -7.96 1.98 -8.09
CA PRO A 40 -7.59 2.52 -6.78
C PRO A 40 -6.18 2.06 -6.39
N LYS A 41 -5.15 2.76 -6.88
CA LYS A 41 -3.77 2.67 -6.37
C LYS A 41 -3.77 2.93 -4.86
N GLY A 42 -2.82 2.34 -4.16
CA GLY A 42 -2.82 2.38 -2.71
C GLY A 42 -1.73 1.50 -2.10
N PHE A 43 -2.01 1.01 -0.90
CA PHE A 43 -1.25 -0.05 -0.27
C PHE A 43 -2.17 -1.05 0.42
N ALA A 44 -1.65 -2.25 0.66
CA ALA A 44 -2.27 -3.25 1.50
C ALA A 44 -1.39 -3.47 2.73
N SER A 45 -2.00 -3.60 3.90
CA SER A 45 -1.31 -3.97 5.14
C SER A 45 -1.85 -5.29 5.67
N MET A 46 -0.99 -6.08 6.31
CA MET A 46 -1.35 -7.31 7.01
C MET A 46 -0.33 -7.65 8.10
N HIS A 47 -0.76 -8.41 9.09
CA HIS A 47 0.12 -8.95 10.13
C HIS A 47 0.53 -10.37 9.77
N VAL A 48 1.82 -10.63 9.63
CA VAL A 48 2.36 -11.96 9.27
C VAL A 48 3.01 -12.60 10.49
N ASN A 49 2.55 -13.79 10.85
CA ASN A 49 3.08 -14.53 12.00
C ASN A 49 4.15 -15.52 11.53
N THR A 50 5.42 -15.18 11.75
CA THR A 50 6.55 -15.98 11.26
C THR A 50 6.99 -17.09 12.22
N ALA A 51 6.67 -16.94 13.51
CA ALA A 51 6.92 -17.91 14.58
C ALA A 51 5.98 -17.61 15.77
N PRO A 52 5.86 -18.49 16.78
CA PRO A 52 5.09 -18.21 18.00
C PRO A 52 5.55 -16.90 18.67
N GLY A 53 4.62 -15.94 18.81
CA GLY A 53 4.89 -14.63 19.40
C GLY A 53 5.68 -13.66 18.51
N VAL A 54 5.97 -14.02 17.24
CA VAL A 54 6.69 -13.16 16.30
C VAL A 54 5.75 -12.75 15.17
N THR A 55 5.37 -11.48 15.19
CA THR A 55 4.51 -10.85 14.18
C THR A 55 5.28 -9.76 13.46
N ILE A 56 5.21 -9.75 12.13
CA ILE A 56 5.77 -8.71 11.26
C ILE A 56 4.63 -7.97 10.57
N ASN A 57 4.64 -6.65 10.65
CA ASN A 57 3.68 -5.82 9.95
C ASN A 57 4.17 -5.57 8.52
N LEU A 58 3.41 -6.08 7.56
CA LEU A 58 3.80 -6.10 6.16
C LEU A 58 2.93 -5.12 5.36
N TYR A 59 3.58 -4.26 4.57
CA TYR A 59 2.95 -3.24 3.74
C TYR A 59 3.40 -3.42 2.28
N ASN A 60 2.45 -3.70 1.38
CA ASN A 60 2.65 -3.82 -0.07
C ASN A 60 2.03 -2.60 -0.77
N LEU A 61 2.84 -1.77 -1.42
CA LEU A 61 2.40 -0.50 -2.01
C LEU A 61 2.50 -0.45 -3.54
N HIS A 62 1.64 0.36 -4.14
CA HIS A 62 1.71 0.76 -5.55
C HIS A 62 1.56 2.28 -5.61
N GLY A 63 2.70 2.97 -5.69
CA GLY A 63 2.78 4.42 -5.75
C GLY A 63 2.12 4.98 -7.00
N LYS A 64 1.76 6.27 -6.96
CA LYS A 64 1.20 6.97 -8.13
C LYS A 64 2.19 6.99 -9.28
N ALA A 65 1.73 6.65 -10.49
CA ALA A 65 2.52 6.70 -11.71
C ALA A 65 2.57 8.14 -12.26
N GLY A 66 3.35 8.36 -13.32
CA GLY A 66 3.50 9.67 -13.98
C GLY A 66 4.68 10.49 -13.47
N ASP A 67 5.18 11.38 -14.30
CA ASP A 67 6.38 12.18 -14.03
C ASP A 67 6.10 13.69 -13.91
N GLY A 68 4.83 14.09 -13.97
CA GLY A 68 4.43 15.48 -13.78
C GLY A 68 4.54 15.95 -12.34
N GLU A 69 4.60 17.26 -12.13
CA GLU A 69 4.64 17.87 -10.78
C GLU A 69 3.44 17.45 -9.92
N ARG A 70 2.27 17.29 -10.54
CA ARG A 70 1.04 16.83 -9.86
C ARG A 70 1.13 15.38 -9.42
N ASP A 71 1.80 14.53 -10.20
CA ASP A 71 2.03 13.11 -9.88
C ASP A 71 3.04 12.98 -8.75
N ALA A 72 4.11 13.77 -8.79
CA ALA A 72 5.09 13.86 -7.69
C ALA A 72 4.43 14.34 -6.39
N LEU A 73 3.54 15.32 -6.45
CA LEU A 73 2.77 15.77 -5.29
C LEU A 73 1.83 14.68 -4.78
N ALA A 74 1.08 14.00 -5.65
CA ALA A 74 0.19 12.91 -5.28
C ALA A 74 0.95 11.73 -4.65
N ARG A 75 2.12 11.36 -5.19
CA ARG A 75 3.04 10.38 -4.57
C ARG A 75 3.44 10.80 -3.17
N ARG A 76 3.91 12.05 -2.99
CA ARG A 76 4.33 12.57 -1.69
C ARG A 76 3.20 12.48 -0.65
N LEU A 77 1.99 12.88 -1.02
CA LEU A 77 0.81 12.80 -0.16
C LEU A 77 0.46 11.33 0.17
N GLY A 78 0.58 10.42 -0.81
CA GLY A 78 0.43 8.97 -0.59
C GLY A 78 1.44 8.42 0.42
N PHE A 79 2.72 8.79 0.33
CA PHE A 79 3.73 8.39 1.31
C PHE A 79 3.47 8.98 2.71
N GLN A 80 2.93 10.20 2.80
CA GLN A 80 2.49 10.76 4.08
C GLN A 80 1.31 9.97 4.67
N GLN A 81 0.34 9.55 3.84
CA GLN A 81 -0.75 8.67 4.26
C GLN A 81 -0.23 7.32 4.78
N LEU A 82 0.70 6.69 4.06
CA LEU A 82 1.35 5.44 4.48
C LEU A 82 2.09 5.61 5.82
N ARG A 83 2.83 6.71 6.00
CA ARG A 83 3.51 7.02 7.26
C ARG A 83 2.51 7.11 8.42
N THR A 84 1.36 7.74 8.23
CA THR A 84 0.31 7.81 9.26
C THR A 84 -0.18 6.41 9.66
N SER A 85 -0.40 5.52 8.69
CA SER A 85 -0.79 4.12 8.98
C SER A 85 0.31 3.33 9.69
N LEU A 86 1.58 3.51 9.30
CA LEU A 86 2.72 2.89 9.99
C LEU A 86 2.79 3.32 11.46
N ASN A 87 2.67 4.63 11.73
CA ASN A 87 2.72 5.15 13.10
C ASN A 87 1.54 4.64 13.95
N ALA A 88 0.35 4.53 13.36
CA ALA A 88 -0.85 4.08 14.07
C ALA A 88 -0.83 2.58 14.38
N GLU A 89 -0.28 1.75 13.50
CA GLU A 89 -0.42 0.28 13.58
C GLU A 89 0.88 -0.45 13.93
N SER A 90 2.04 0.17 13.72
CA SER A 90 3.34 -0.53 13.72
C SER A 90 4.40 0.10 14.63
N THR A 91 4.04 1.06 15.49
CA THR A 91 5.00 1.64 16.44
C THR A 91 5.54 0.55 17.37
N GLY A 92 6.87 0.34 17.35
CA GLY A 92 7.55 -0.68 18.16
C GLY A 92 7.47 -2.11 17.59
N GLN A 93 6.88 -2.31 16.41
CA GLN A 93 6.80 -3.61 15.73
C GLN A 93 7.80 -3.68 14.57
N PRO A 94 8.31 -4.88 14.22
CA PRO A 94 9.08 -5.05 12.99
C PRO A 94 8.18 -4.86 11.77
N VAL A 95 8.70 -4.10 10.79
CA VAL A 95 7.96 -3.74 9.57
C VAL A 95 8.71 -4.20 8.34
N ILE A 96 7.98 -4.73 7.36
CA ILE A 96 8.45 -4.89 5.98
C ILE A 96 7.59 -4.01 5.09
N LEU A 97 8.22 -3.04 4.42
CA LEU A 97 7.60 -2.18 3.41
C LEU A 97 8.19 -2.52 2.04
N PHE A 98 7.36 -2.87 1.08
CA PHE A 98 7.79 -3.23 -0.28
C PHE A 98 6.72 -2.85 -1.31
N GLY A 99 7.08 -2.99 -2.59
CA GLY A 99 6.21 -2.70 -3.72
C GLY A 99 6.85 -1.69 -4.68
N VAL A 100 6.05 -1.15 -5.58
CA VAL A 100 6.50 -0.21 -6.61
C VAL A 100 6.27 1.22 -6.12
N THR A 101 7.35 1.98 -5.94
CA THR A 101 7.29 3.37 -5.43
C THR A 101 6.98 4.40 -6.51
N ASN A 102 7.33 4.12 -7.78
CA ASN A 102 7.34 5.08 -8.89
C ASN A 102 8.16 6.35 -8.57
N CYS A 103 9.20 6.22 -7.74
CA CYS A 103 10.19 7.27 -7.54
C CYS A 103 11.40 6.97 -8.43
N HIS A 104 11.57 7.76 -9.49
CA HIS A 104 12.70 7.69 -10.43
C HIS A 104 13.79 8.69 -10.06
#